data_AF-A0A258S0I2-F1
#
_entry.id   AF-A0A258S0I2-F1
#
_cell.length_a   1.000
_cell.length_b   1.000
_cell.length_c   1.000
_cell.angle_alpha   90.00
_cell.angle_beta   90.00
_cell.angle_gamma   90.00
#
_symmetry.space_group_name_H-M   'P 1'
#
loop_
_entity.id
_entity.type
_entity.pdbx_description
1 polymer ?
#
loop_
_entity_poly.entity_id
_entity_poly.type
_entity_poly.pdbx_seq_one_letter_code
_entity_poly.pdbx_strand_id
1 'polypeptide(L)'
;MTRTTAFLVDFLPIIRRTLTRTGFVIDHIHYYADALKPWIARRDRLPAFLIRRDPRDISRIWVLEPEGQHYLEIPYRTLSHPAVTLWEQRQALAKLRQQGREQVDESALFRMIGQMREIVSTAQKATRKARRDADRRQHLKATAVLFKTTPPPDADMADPQADNQPPAKPFDQIEEW
;
A
#
# COMPACT_ATOMS: atom_id res chain seq x y z
N MET A 1 -17.13 30.70 -4.71
CA MET A 1 -15.86 29.97 -4.75
C MET A 1 -16.15 28.50 -4.91
N THR A 2 -15.92 27.94 -6.10
CA THR A 2 -16.08 26.52 -6.40
C THR A 2 -15.02 25.75 -5.62
N ARG A 3 -15.44 24.98 -4.60
CA ARG A 3 -14.53 24.13 -3.82
C ARG A 3 -14.07 22.98 -4.72
N THR A 4 -12.86 23.07 -5.27
CA THR A 4 -12.23 22.03 -6.14
C THR A 4 -12.29 20.62 -5.54
N THR A 5 -12.31 20.51 -4.21
CA THR A 5 -12.45 19.25 -3.49
C THR A 5 -13.80 18.55 -3.69
N ALA A 6 -14.90 19.29 -3.88
CA ALA A 6 -16.22 18.69 -4.08
C ALA A 6 -16.30 17.88 -5.39
N PHE A 7 -15.72 18.41 -6.47
CA PHE A 7 -15.68 17.74 -7.76
C PHE A 7 -14.98 16.37 -7.68
N LEU A 8 -13.83 16.28 -7.01
CA LEU A 8 -13.11 15.01 -6.87
C LEU A 8 -13.90 13.98 -6.06
N VAL A 9 -14.60 14.42 -5.02
CA VAL A 9 -15.40 13.55 -4.14
C VAL A 9 -16.58 12.92 -4.89
N ASP A 10 -17.15 13.59 -5.89
CA ASP A 10 -18.28 13.07 -6.67
C ASP A 10 -17.96 11.82 -7.50
N PHE A 11 -16.67 11.56 -7.77
CA PHE A 11 -16.22 10.36 -8.48
C PHE A 11 -15.84 9.21 -7.55
N LEU A 12 -15.82 9.42 -6.23
CA LEU A 12 -15.50 8.35 -5.28
C LEU A 12 -16.65 7.34 -5.16
N PRO A 13 -16.36 6.06 -4.86
CA PRO A 13 -17.40 5.05 -4.63
C PRO A 13 -18.45 5.48 -3.59
N ILE A 14 -19.72 5.20 -3.89
CA ILE A 14 -20.87 5.55 -3.06
C ILE A 14 -21.17 4.44 -2.05
N ILE A 15 -21.45 4.83 -0.82
CA ILE A 15 -21.89 3.99 0.29
C ILE A 15 -23.10 4.69 0.94
N ARG A 16 -24.13 3.92 1.34
CA ARG A 16 -25.25 4.46 2.13
C ARG A 16 -25.24 3.89 3.53
N ARG A 17 -25.27 4.74 4.55
CA ARG A 17 -25.34 4.31 5.96
C ARG A 17 -26.20 5.24 6.80
N THR A 18 -26.88 4.65 7.77
CA THR A 18 -27.63 5.40 8.78
C THR A 18 -26.67 5.92 9.85
N LEU A 19 -26.91 7.14 10.31
CA LEU A 19 -26.14 7.75 11.40
C LEU A 19 -26.54 7.12 12.74
N THR A 20 -25.56 6.66 13.51
CA THR A 20 -25.77 6.11 14.86
C THR A 20 -25.46 7.16 15.93
N ARG A 21 -25.75 6.85 17.21
CA ARG A 21 -25.37 7.70 18.35
C ARG A 21 -23.86 7.97 18.41
N THR A 22 -23.04 7.05 17.91
CA THR A 22 -21.57 7.13 17.95
C THR A 22 -20.92 7.63 16.67
N GLY A 23 -21.72 7.98 15.64
CA GLY A 23 -21.23 8.35 14.30
C GLY A 23 -21.60 7.32 13.23
N PHE A 24 -20.77 7.20 12.20
CA PHE A 24 -20.97 6.19 11.14
C PHE A 24 -20.11 4.96 11.39
N VAL A 25 -20.65 3.79 11.04
CA VAL A 25 -19.91 2.52 11.06
C VAL A 25 -19.89 1.95 9.65
N ILE A 26 -18.69 1.76 9.12
CA ILE A 26 -18.48 1.21 7.77
C ILE A 26 -17.40 0.13 7.88
N ASP A 27 -17.75 -1.10 7.52
CA ASP A 27 -16.82 -2.25 7.50
C ASP A 27 -16.01 -2.43 8.81
N HIS A 28 -16.68 -2.31 9.97
CA HIS A 28 -16.11 -2.40 11.33
C HIS A 28 -15.20 -1.23 11.75
N ILE A 29 -15.22 -0.13 10.99
CA ILE A 29 -14.49 1.10 11.31
C ILE A 29 -15.49 2.19 11.71
N HIS A 30 -15.17 2.91 12.77
CA HIS A 30 -15.98 3.99 13.30
C HIS A 30 -15.48 5.34 12.79
N TYR A 31 -16.39 6.17 12.31
CA TYR A 31 -16.12 7.53 11.83
C TYR A 31 -16.92 8.53 12.63
N TYR A 32 -16.26 9.60 13.08
CA TYR A 32 -16.89 10.63 13.90
C TYR A 32 -16.20 11.98 13.74
N ALA A 33 -17.00 13.03 13.68
CA ALA A 33 -16.56 14.42 13.77
C ALA A 33 -17.61 15.20 14.57
N ASP A 34 -17.19 16.26 15.27
CA ASP A 34 -18.10 17.05 16.11
C ASP A 34 -19.23 17.74 15.33
N ALA A 35 -19.01 18.00 14.05
CA ALA A 35 -20.04 18.49 13.13
C ALA A 35 -21.25 17.53 12.98
N LEU A 36 -21.14 16.26 13.39
CA LEU A 36 -22.25 15.30 13.40
C LEU A 36 -23.23 15.52 14.56
N LYS A 37 -22.86 16.24 15.63
CA LYS A 37 -23.70 16.40 16.83
C LYS A 37 -25.14 16.85 16.53
N PRO A 38 -25.39 17.87 15.67
CA PRO A 38 -26.75 18.29 15.34
C PRO A 38 -27.55 17.20 14.62
N TRP A 39 -26.89 16.39 13.78
CA TRP A 39 -27.53 15.31 13.05
C TRP A 39 -27.82 14.12 13.95
N ILE A 40 -26.92 13.81 14.89
CA ILE A 40 -27.11 12.72 15.88
C ILE A 40 -28.34 12.98 16.76
N ALA A 41 -28.58 14.25 17.14
CA ALA A 41 -29.73 14.66 17.95
C ALA A 41 -31.08 14.42 17.25
N ARG A 42 -31.12 14.52 15.92
CA ARG A 42 -32.32 14.32 15.10
C ARG A 42 -32.27 13.06 14.21
N ARG A 43 -31.36 12.12 14.51
CA ARG A 43 -31.03 10.95 13.67
C ARG A 43 -32.22 10.06 13.34
N ASP A 44 -33.18 9.93 14.27
CA ASP A 44 -34.35 9.06 14.11
C ASP A 44 -35.32 9.57 13.02
N ARG A 45 -35.14 10.83 12.58
CA ARG A 45 -35.91 11.46 11.50
C ARG A 45 -35.11 11.60 10.20
N LEU A 46 -33.83 11.24 10.19
CA LEU A 46 -32.95 11.39 9.04
C LEU A 46 -32.85 10.07 8.27
N PRO A 47 -32.89 10.10 6.92
CA PRO A 47 -32.67 8.91 6.12
C PRO A 47 -31.20 8.46 6.19
N ALA A 48 -30.90 7.34 5.53
CA ALA A 48 -29.51 6.95 5.30
C ALA A 48 -28.77 8.03 4.49
N PHE A 49 -27.56 8.37 4.93
CA PHE A 49 -26.72 9.38 4.32
C PHE A 49 -25.98 8.82 3.10
N LEU A 50 -25.73 9.68 2.12
CA LEU A 50 -24.84 9.39 1.01
C LEU A 50 -23.40 9.66 1.46
N ILE A 51 -22.58 8.63 1.40
CA ILE A 51 -21.18 8.65 1.84
C ILE A 51 -20.30 8.29 0.65
N ARG A 52 -19.21 9.03 0.50
CA ARG A 52 -18.14 8.81 -0.47
C ARG A 52 -16.88 8.41 0.29
N ARG A 53 -16.11 7.46 -0.23
CA ARG A 53 -14.87 6.98 0.42
C ARG A 53 -13.85 6.57 -0.63
N ASP A 54 -12.61 7.02 -0.48
CA ASP A 54 -11.50 6.60 -1.34
C ASP A 54 -11.05 5.18 -0.94
N PRO A 55 -11.07 4.18 -1.85
CA PRO A 55 -10.55 2.86 -1.55
C PRO A 55 -9.03 2.82 -1.29
N ARG A 56 -8.27 3.83 -1.71
CA ARG A 56 -6.82 3.95 -1.49
C ARG A 56 -6.49 4.47 -0.09
N ASP A 57 -7.38 5.26 0.50
CA ASP A 57 -7.25 5.75 1.87
C ASP A 57 -8.62 5.82 2.53
N ILE A 58 -8.92 4.85 3.40
CA ILE A 58 -10.20 4.79 4.11
C ILE A 58 -10.17 5.59 5.42
N SER A 59 -9.13 6.38 5.69
CA SER A 59 -9.00 7.20 6.91
C SER A 59 -10.07 8.27 7.07
N ARG A 60 -10.66 8.68 5.96
CA ARG A 60 -11.69 9.72 5.89
C ARG A 60 -12.82 9.25 5.01
N ILE A 61 -14.01 9.75 5.33
CA ILE A 61 -15.19 9.63 4.50
C ILE A 61 -15.75 11.03 4.25
N TRP A 62 -16.45 11.19 3.13
CA TRP A 62 -17.15 12.41 2.78
C TRP A 62 -18.64 12.15 2.82
N VAL A 63 -19.33 12.79 3.74
CA VAL A 63 -20.76 12.59 3.96
C VAL A 63 -21.51 13.78 3.39
N LEU A 64 -22.43 13.52 2.47
CA LEU A 64 -23.31 14.55 1.93
C LEU A 64 -24.29 15.01 3.01
N GLU A 65 -24.41 16.31 3.22
CA GLU A 65 -25.39 16.87 4.15
C GLU A 65 -26.83 16.43 3.80
N PRO A 66 -27.73 16.35 4.80
CA PRO A 66 -29.15 16.07 4.55
C PRO A 66 -29.80 17.06 3.58
N GLU A 67 -29.37 18.32 3.65
CA GLU A 67 -29.82 19.42 2.79
C GLU A 67 -29.17 19.37 1.39
N GLY A 68 -28.21 18.47 1.15
CA GLY A 68 -27.62 18.17 -0.15
C GLY A 68 -26.62 19.21 -0.67
N GLN A 69 -26.20 20.18 0.14
CA GLN A 69 -25.42 21.32 -0.33
C GLN A 69 -23.92 21.06 -0.42
N HIS A 70 -23.36 20.31 0.52
CA HIS A 70 -21.93 20.06 0.55
C HIS A 70 -21.57 18.73 1.20
N TYR A 71 -20.32 18.31 0.98
CA TYR A 71 -19.72 17.17 1.66
C TYR A 71 -19.00 17.62 2.92
N LEU A 72 -19.27 16.91 4.02
CA LEU A 72 -18.54 17.00 5.26
C LEU A 72 -17.47 15.90 5.31
N GLU A 73 -16.22 16.27 5.53
CA GLU A 73 -15.13 15.31 5.76
C GLU A 73 -15.18 14.79 7.20
N ILE A 74 -15.14 13.47 7.36
CA ILE A 74 -15.23 12.80 8.64
C ILE A 74 -14.09 11.78 8.76
N PRO A 75 -13.13 11.98 9.67
CA PRO A 75 -12.05 11.03 9.89
C PRO A 75 -12.52 9.83 10.71
N TYR A 76 -11.62 8.88 10.95
CA TYR A 76 -11.80 7.89 12.01
C TYR A 76 -12.16 8.54 13.34
N ARG A 77 -12.95 7.82 14.13
CA ARG A 77 -13.25 8.18 15.51
C ARG A 77 -11.98 8.21 16.36
N THR A 78 -11.07 7.27 16.13
CA THR A 78 -9.78 7.18 16.81
C THR A 78 -8.69 7.73 15.89
N LEU A 79 -8.26 8.96 16.12
CA LEU A 79 -7.31 9.68 15.26
C LEU A 79 -5.89 9.06 15.23
N SER A 80 -5.55 8.19 16.18
CA SER A 80 -4.26 7.50 16.21
C SER A 80 -4.18 6.31 15.25
N HIS A 81 -5.31 5.88 14.66
CA HIS A 81 -5.30 4.81 13.68
C HIS A 81 -4.57 5.26 12.39
N PRO A 82 -3.73 4.40 11.81
CA PRO A 82 -3.01 4.75 10.59
C PRO A 82 -3.94 4.79 9.38
N ALA A 83 -3.53 5.50 8.33
CA ALA A 83 -4.16 5.37 7.02
C ALA A 83 -4.02 3.92 6.52
N VAL A 84 -5.12 3.35 6.03
CA VAL A 84 -5.16 2.00 5.48
C VAL A 84 -5.93 2.01 4.17
N THR A 85 -5.57 1.09 3.29
CA THR A 85 -6.33 0.87 2.06
C THR A 85 -7.54 -0.01 2.35
N LEU A 86 -8.57 0.08 1.50
CA LEU A 86 -9.71 -0.83 1.55
C LEU A 86 -9.28 -2.30 1.34
N TRP A 87 -8.22 -2.51 0.56
CA TRP A 87 -7.66 -3.84 0.32
C TRP A 87 -7.06 -4.46 1.60
N GLU A 88 -6.24 -3.71 2.33
CA GLU A 88 -5.66 -4.16 3.61
C GLU A 88 -6.74 -4.49 4.63
N GLN A 89 -7.77 -3.64 4.71
CA GLN A 89 -8.92 -3.85 5.57
C GLN A 89 -9.65 -5.17 5.25
N ARG A 90 -9.92 -5.42 3.96
CA ARG A 90 -10.56 -6.67 3.52
C ARG A 90 -9.71 -7.90 3.80
N GLN A 91 -8.40 -7.81 3.56
CA GLN A 91 -7.46 -8.89 3.84
C GLN A 91 -7.40 -9.21 5.34
N ALA A 92 -7.34 -8.18 6.20
CA ALA A 92 -7.35 -8.36 7.64
C ALA A 92 -8.66 -8.98 8.13
N LEU A 93 -9.82 -8.56 7.61
CA LEU A 93 -11.10 -9.20 7.91
C LEU A 93 -11.13 -10.68 7.49
N ALA A 94 -10.64 -11.00 6.29
CA ALA A 94 -10.58 -12.38 5.81
C ALA A 94 -9.69 -13.24 6.72
N LYS A 95 -8.54 -12.72 7.16
CA LYS A 95 -7.64 -13.40 8.10
C LYS A 95 -8.27 -13.59 9.48
N LEU A 96 -8.95 -12.58 10.02
CA LEU A 96 -9.62 -12.69 11.31
C LEU A 96 -10.76 -13.74 11.28
N ARG A 97 -11.51 -13.81 10.17
CA ARG A 97 -12.52 -14.85 9.98
C ARG A 97 -11.92 -16.25 9.89
N GLN A 98 -10.80 -16.41 9.17
CA GLN A 98 -10.06 -17.68 9.11
C GLN A 98 -9.58 -18.14 10.50
N GLN A 99 -9.34 -17.21 11.42
CA GLN A 99 -8.96 -17.50 12.81
C GLN A 99 -10.17 -17.80 13.72
N GLY A 100 -11.38 -17.92 13.17
CA GLY A 100 -12.59 -18.25 13.94
C GLY A 100 -13.19 -17.09 14.75
N ARG A 101 -12.80 -15.84 14.46
CA ARG A 101 -13.40 -14.68 15.13
C ARG A 101 -14.64 -14.21 14.40
N GLU A 102 -15.81 -14.53 14.95
CA GLU A 102 -17.10 -14.06 14.44
C GLU A 102 -17.35 -12.59 14.78
N GLN A 103 -16.97 -12.15 15.98
CA GLN A 103 -17.06 -10.75 16.39
C GLN A 103 -15.70 -10.08 16.18
N VAL A 104 -15.64 -9.18 15.18
CA VAL A 104 -14.43 -8.42 14.86
C VAL A 104 -14.58 -6.99 15.36
N ASP A 105 -13.80 -6.66 16.39
CA ASP A 105 -13.68 -5.28 16.88
C ASP A 105 -12.71 -4.47 16.02
N GLU A 106 -12.93 -3.16 15.96
CA GLU A 106 -12.06 -2.19 15.27
C GLU A 106 -10.59 -2.31 15.71
N SER A 107 -10.35 -2.47 17.01
CA SER A 107 -8.99 -2.65 17.53
C SER A 107 -8.32 -3.93 17.02
N ALA A 108 -9.08 -5.02 16.86
CA ALA A 108 -8.56 -6.27 16.33
C ALA A 108 -8.23 -6.15 14.84
N LEU A 109 -9.05 -5.41 14.10
CA LEU A 109 -8.83 -5.11 12.69
C LEU A 109 -7.51 -4.36 12.48
N PHE A 110 -7.30 -3.23 13.16
CA PHE A 110 -6.06 -2.44 13.00
C PHE A 110 -4.81 -3.18 13.51
N ARG A 111 -4.93 -3.96 14.60
CA ARG A 111 -3.83 -4.83 15.04
C ARG A 111 -3.45 -5.85 13.97
N MET A 112 -4.43 -6.50 13.34
CA MET A 112 -4.18 -7.47 12.26
C MET A 112 -3.51 -6.80 11.06
N ILE A 113 -3.97 -5.61 10.64
CA ILE A 113 -3.33 -4.85 9.56
C ILE A 113 -1.86 -4.55 9.92
N GLY A 114 -1.58 -4.12 11.15
CA GLY A 114 -0.21 -3.89 11.64
C GLY A 114 0.65 -5.15 11.55
N GLN A 115 0.14 -6.29 12.02
CA GLN A 115 0.84 -7.58 11.94
C GLN A 115 1.14 -7.99 10.48
N MET A 116 0.18 -7.83 9.58
CA MET A 116 0.37 -8.13 8.16
C MET A 116 1.45 -7.24 7.53
N ARG A 117 1.48 -5.94 7.86
CA ARG A 117 2.54 -5.01 7.43
C ARG A 117 3.92 -5.41 7.96
N GLU A 118 4.01 -5.81 9.23
CA GLU A 118 5.25 -6.29 9.86
C GLU A 118 5.81 -7.53 9.14
N ILE A 119 4.94 -8.50 8.82
CA ILE A 119 5.31 -9.72 8.09
C ILE A 119 5.88 -9.37 6.72
N VAL A 120 5.18 -8.50 5.96
CA VAL A 120 5.63 -8.07 4.62
C VAL A 120 6.98 -7.36 4.71
N SER A 121 7.14 -6.41 5.64
CA SER A 121 8.38 -5.67 5.86
C SER A 121 9.55 -6.59 6.20
N THR A 122 9.33 -7.55 7.11
CA THR A 122 10.34 -8.53 7.52
C THR A 122 10.72 -9.47 6.37
N ALA A 123 9.75 -9.96 5.61
CA ALA A 123 9.98 -10.80 4.44
C ALA A 123 10.77 -10.08 3.34
N GLN A 124 10.46 -8.79 3.09
CA GLN A 124 11.22 -7.97 2.14
C GLN A 124 12.67 -7.80 2.58
N LYS A 125 12.92 -7.49 3.85
CA LYS A 125 14.28 -7.36 4.40
C LYS A 125 15.05 -8.67 4.29
N ALA A 126 14.43 -9.80 4.64
CA ALA A 126 15.02 -11.13 4.53
C ALA A 126 15.34 -11.48 3.08
N THR A 127 14.43 -11.22 2.13
CA THR A 127 14.63 -11.47 0.70
C THR A 127 15.78 -10.63 0.14
N ARG A 128 15.82 -9.34 0.48
CA ARG A 128 16.93 -8.44 0.09
C ARG A 128 18.27 -8.89 0.67
N LYS A 129 18.29 -9.43 1.89
CA LYS A 129 19.50 -10.01 2.50
C LYS A 129 19.91 -11.29 1.74
N ALA A 130 18.98 -12.21 1.52
CA ALA A 130 19.23 -13.47 0.81
C ALA A 130 19.79 -13.23 -0.62
N ARG A 131 19.23 -12.26 -1.36
CA ARG A 131 19.74 -11.86 -2.68
C ARG A 131 21.19 -11.39 -2.60
N ARG A 132 21.50 -10.44 -1.70
CA ARG A 132 22.87 -9.94 -1.50
C ARG A 132 23.85 -11.06 -1.14
N ASP A 133 23.44 -12.00 -0.29
CA ASP A 133 24.29 -13.12 0.13
C ASP A 133 24.50 -14.13 -1.02
N ALA A 134 23.54 -14.28 -1.93
CA ALA A 134 23.70 -15.06 -3.16
C ALA A 134 24.69 -14.39 -4.13
N ASP A 135 24.54 -13.09 -4.36
CA ASP A 135 25.42 -12.31 -5.26
C ASP A 135 26.88 -12.37 -4.79
N ARG A 136 27.13 -12.22 -3.48
CA ARG A 136 28.49 -12.37 -2.92
C ARG A 136 29.10 -13.75 -3.18
N ARG A 137 28.30 -14.82 -3.06
CA ARG A 137 28.75 -16.19 -3.33
C ARG A 137 29.00 -16.42 -4.82
N GLN A 138 28.22 -15.81 -5.70
CA GLN A 138 28.44 -15.88 -7.15
C GLN A 138 29.73 -15.16 -7.55
N HIS A 139 30.04 -14.01 -6.95
CA HIS A 139 31.29 -13.29 -7.22
C HIS A 139 32.54 -14.12 -6.94
N LEU A 140 32.54 -14.93 -5.86
CA LEU A 140 33.63 -15.86 -5.55
C LEU A 140 33.79 -16.97 -6.61
N LYS A 141 32.69 -17.43 -7.22
CA LYS A 141 32.73 -18.42 -8.30
C LYS A 141 33.23 -17.81 -9.60
N ALA A 142 32.88 -16.55 -9.91
CA ALA A 142 33.37 -15.86 -11.10
C ALA A 142 34.88 -15.60 -11.05
N THR A 143 35.43 -15.26 -9.88
CA THR A 143 36.89 -15.10 -9.71
C THR A 143 37.63 -16.43 -9.86
N ALA A 144 37.07 -17.54 -9.36
CA ALA A 144 37.69 -18.87 -9.51
C ALA A 144 37.78 -19.35 -10.97
N VAL A 145 36.91 -18.87 -11.87
CA VAL A 145 37.00 -19.16 -13.31
C VAL A 145 38.08 -18.31 -13.97
N LEU A 146 38.29 -17.07 -13.52
CA LEU A 146 39.31 -16.17 -14.06
C LEU A 146 40.74 -16.62 -13.71
N PHE A 147 40.95 -17.22 -12.52
CA PHE A 147 42.26 -17.76 -12.12
C PHE A 147 42.60 -19.13 -12.72
N LYS A 148 41.73 -19.71 -13.56
CA LYS A 148 42.02 -20.92 -14.34
C LYS A 148 42.58 -20.64 -15.73
N THR A 149 43.04 -19.41 -15.99
CA THR A 149 43.87 -19.13 -17.16
C THR A 149 45.26 -19.74 -16.95
N THR A 150 45.55 -20.71 -17.80
CA THR A 150 46.86 -21.32 -18.07
C THR A 150 48.04 -20.35 -17.93
N PRO A 151 49.21 -20.80 -17.43
CA PRO A 151 50.40 -19.96 -17.36
C PRO A 151 50.77 -19.46 -18.76
N PRO A 152 51.29 -18.21 -18.89
CA PRO A 152 51.69 -17.68 -20.19
C PRO A 152 52.86 -18.53 -20.73
N PRO A 153 52.83 -18.97 -22.00
CA PRO A 153 54.05 -19.45 -22.63
C PRO A 153 54.94 -18.24 -22.91
N ASP A 154 56.18 -18.29 -22.44
CA ASP A 154 57.23 -17.35 -22.82
C ASP A 154 57.30 -17.27 -24.36
N ALA A 155 57.05 -16.10 -24.92
CA ALA A 155 57.28 -15.84 -26.33
C ALA A 155 57.66 -14.38 -26.55
N ASP A 156 58.80 -14.23 -27.23
CA ASP A 156 59.49 -13.03 -27.64
C ASP A 156 58.63 -11.99 -28.37
N MET A 157 59.14 -10.76 -28.31
CA MET A 157 58.65 -9.57 -29.00
C MET A 157 58.37 -9.77 -30.51
N ALA A 158 57.22 -9.28 -30.97
CA ALA A 158 57.09 -8.28 -32.05
C ALA A 158 55.60 -8.13 -32.46
N ASP A 159 55.05 -6.94 -32.25
CA ASP A 159 53.86 -6.45 -32.96
C ASP A 159 54.30 -6.05 -34.39
N PRO A 160 53.51 -6.31 -35.44
CA PRO A 160 52.38 -5.42 -35.69
C PRO A 160 51.19 -6.09 -36.40
N GLN A 161 50.00 -6.16 -35.79
CA GLN A 161 48.79 -6.13 -36.61
C GLN A 161 47.53 -5.65 -35.86
N ALA A 162 47.28 -4.35 -35.96
CA ALA A 162 45.97 -3.76 -35.74
C ALA A 162 45.07 -4.06 -36.96
N ASP A 163 44.35 -5.18 -36.94
CA ASP A 163 43.08 -5.37 -37.66
C ASP A 163 42.55 -6.80 -37.42
N ASN A 164 41.70 -6.97 -36.39
CA ASN A 164 40.62 -7.97 -36.27
C ASN A 164 40.21 -8.15 -34.80
N GLN A 165 39.75 -7.07 -34.16
CA GLN A 165 38.87 -7.24 -33.00
C GLN A 165 37.42 -7.32 -33.49
N PRO A 166 36.66 -8.38 -33.19
CA PRO A 166 35.25 -8.40 -33.51
C PRO A 166 34.56 -7.23 -32.78
N PRO A 167 33.59 -6.55 -33.42
CA PRO A 167 32.95 -5.39 -32.82
C PRO A 167 32.32 -5.76 -31.47
N ALA A 168 32.58 -4.94 -30.46
CA ALA A 168 32.04 -5.13 -29.13
C ALA A 168 30.51 -5.20 -29.21
N LYS A 169 29.92 -6.27 -28.65
CA LYS A 169 28.47 -6.41 -28.54
C LYS A 169 27.93 -5.32 -27.61
N PRO A 170 26.86 -4.58 -27.99
CA PRO A 170 26.18 -3.67 -27.09
C PRO A 170 25.57 -4.43 -25.90
N PHE A 171 25.39 -3.75 -24.77
CA PHE A 171 24.74 -4.33 -23.59
C PHE A 171 23.23 -4.49 -23.81
N ASP A 172 22.69 -5.67 -23.55
CA ASP A 172 21.27 -6.04 -23.77
C ASP A 172 20.29 -5.49 -22.71
N GLN A 173 20.73 -4.65 -21.77
CA GLN A 173 19.88 -4.12 -20.71
C GLN A 173 19.90 -2.59 -20.68
N ILE A 174 19.01 -2.01 -21.48
CA ILE A 174 18.52 -0.65 -21.26
C ILE A 174 17.13 -0.83 -20.64
N GLU A 175 17.01 -0.71 -19.31
CA GLU A 175 15.70 -0.57 -18.68
C GLU A 175 15.16 0.82 -19.05
N GLU A 176 14.10 0.81 -19.86
CA GLU A 176 13.33 2.01 -20.20
C GLU A 176 12.58 2.50 -18.96
N TRP A 177 12.76 3.78 -18.63
CA TRP A 177 12.11 4.48 -17.50
C TRP A 177 10.72 4.97 -17.88
#